data_AF-S6UPD4-F1
#
_entry.id   AF-S6UPD4-F1
#
_cell.length_a   1.000
_cell.length_b   1.000
_cell.length_c   1.000
_cell.angle_alpha   90.00
_cell.angle_beta   90.00
_cell.angle_gamma   90.00
#
_symmetry.space_group_name_H-M   'P 1'
#
loop_
_entity.id
_entity.type
_entity.pdbx_description
1 polymer ?
#
loop_
_entity_poly.entity_id
_entity_poly.type
_entity_poly.pdbx_seq_one_letter_code
_entity_poly.pdbx_strand_id
1 'polypeptide(L)'
;MWVHAVSVGESIAAAPMIRALLAQYPQLPITVTCMTPTGSERIKALFANEPRIQHCYLPYDLPWAAGRFLDHVQPRLGIIMETELWPNHIHQ
;
A
#
# COMPACT_ATOMS: atom_id res chain seq x y z
N MET A 1 0.46 -6.19 -6.21
CA MET A 1 0.50 -4.72 -6.45
C MET A 1 0.66 -4.05 -5.10
N TRP A 2 1.29 -2.89 -5.05
CA TRP A 2 1.49 -2.13 -3.82
C TRP A 2 0.81 -0.77 -3.92
N VAL A 3 0.05 -0.40 -2.89
CA VAL A 3 -0.59 0.92 -2.76
C VAL A 3 -0.14 1.56 -1.45
N HIS A 4 0.40 2.77 -1.52
CA HIS A 4 0.77 3.57 -0.36
C HIS A 4 -0.19 4.73 -0.18
N ALA A 5 -0.84 4.80 1.00
CA ALA A 5 -1.74 5.86 1.42
C ALA A 5 -1.33 6.33 2.82
N VAL A 6 -0.80 7.54 2.93
CA VAL A 6 -0.21 8.12 4.15
C VAL A 6 -1.30 8.45 5.17
N SER A 7 -2.45 8.96 4.70
CA SER A 7 -3.50 9.51 5.56
C SER A 7 -4.83 8.73 5.56
N VAL A 8 -5.70 9.04 6.53
CA VAL A 8 -7.07 8.51 6.60
C VAL A 8 -7.91 8.96 5.41
N GLY A 9 -7.76 10.23 4.99
CA GLY A 9 -8.45 10.78 3.82
C GLY A 9 -8.05 10.07 2.54
N GLU A 10 -6.75 9.81 2.37
CA GLU A 10 -6.23 9.03 1.24
C GLU A 10 -6.67 7.57 1.29
N SER A 11 -6.72 6.94 2.46
CA SER A 11 -7.21 5.56 2.59
C SER A 11 -8.66 5.43 2.09
N ILE A 12 -9.48 6.46 2.31
CA ILE A 12 -10.85 6.53 1.79
C ILE A 12 -10.87 6.80 0.29
N ALA A 13 -10.05 7.75 -0.19
CA ALA A 13 -9.96 8.09 -1.60
C ALA A 13 -9.35 6.97 -2.46
N ALA A 14 -8.43 6.18 -1.90
CA ALA A 14 -7.81 5.03 -2.54
C ALA A 14 -8.75 3.84 -2.62
N ALA A 15 -9.78 3.75 -1.76
CA ALA A 15 -10.61 2.56 -1.68
C ALA A 15 -11.37 2.22 -2.99
N PRO A 16 -11.99 3.18 -3.70
CA PRO A 16 -12.57 2.93 -5.03
C PRO A 16 -11.54 2.43 -6.04
N MET A 17 -10.34 3.03 -6.05
CA MET A 17 -9.25 2.62 -6.94
C MET A 17 -8.79 1.19 -6.63
N ILE A 18 -8.57 0.86 -5.36
CA ILE A 18 -8.18 -0.49 -4.92
C ILE A 18 -9.25 -1.51 -5.33
N ARG A 19 -10.54 -1.19 -5.18
CA ARG A 19 -11.65 -2.07 -5.63
C ARG A 19 -11.64 -2.25 -7.14
N ALA A 20 -11.38 -1.20 -7.91
CA ALA A 20 -11.27 -1.29 -9.37
C ALA A 20 -10.08 -2.17 -9.79
N LEU A 21 -8.94 -2.05 -9.11
CA LEU A 21 -7.76 -2.89 -9.33
C LEU A 21 -8.03 -4.36 -9.02
N LEU A 22 -8.75 -4.66 -7.93
CA LEU A 22 -9.16 -6.03 -7.59
C LEU A 22 -10.13 -6.64 -8.61
N ALA A 23 -10.97 -5.81 -9.24
CA ALA A 23 -11.88 -6.25 -10.30
C ALA A 23 -11.13 -6.49 -11.62
N GLN A 24 -10.20 -5.60 -11.97
CA GLN A 24 -9.42 -5.68 -13.20
C GLN A 24 -8.35 -6.78 -13.15
N TYR A 25 -7.75 -7.00 -11.98
CA TYR A 25 -6.69 -7.98 -11.76
C TYR A 25 -7.08 -8.97 -10.66
N PRO A 26 -8.07 -9.85 -10.91
CA PRO A 26 -8.62 -10.72 -9.87
C PRO A 26 -7.61 -11.70 -9.27
N GLN A 27 -6.55 -12.01 -10.01
CA GLN A 27 -5.48 -12.95 -9.66
C GLN A 27 -4.35 -12.32 -8.83
N LEU A 28 -4.29 -10.98 -8.73
CA LEU A 28 -3.15 -10.30 -8.13
C LEU A 28 -3.47 -9.84 -6.70
N PRO A 29 -2.63 -10.19 -5.70
CA PRO A 29 -2.76 -9.65 -4.36
C PRO A 29 -2.39 -8.16 -4.34
N ILE A 30 -2.96 -7.42 -3.39
CA ILE A 30 -2.68 -6.00 -3.18
C ILE A 30 -2.19 -5.78 -1.75
N THR A 31 -0.97 -5.26 -1.62
CA THR A 31 -0.42 -4.80 -0.34
C THR A 31 -0.73 -3.32 -0.19
N VAL A 32 -1.44 -2.95 0.85
CA VAL A 32 -1.74 -1.57 1.19
C VAL A 32 -0.87 -1.16 2.38
N THR A 33 -0.21 -0.02 2.27
CA THR A 33 0.61 0.54 3.34
C THR A 33 0.12 1.91 3.76
N CYS A 34 0.19 2.17 5.06
CA CYS A 34 -0.01 3.50 5.64
C CYS A 34 1.03 3.77 6.72
N MET A 35 1.11 5.01 7.19
CA MET A 35 2.01 5.39 8.30
C MET A 35 1.25 5.79 9.58
N THR A 36 -0.07 5.93 9.52
CA THR A 36 -0.90 6.38 10.66
C THR A 36 -1.72 5.22 11.26
N PRO A 37 -1.85 5.13 12.60
CA PRO A 37 -2.70 4.11 13.24
C PRO A 37 -4.16 4.17 12.80
N THR A 38 -4.71 5.38 12.66
CA THR A 38 -6.09 5.61 12.21
C THR A 38 -6.30 5.19 10.75
N GLY A 39 -5.31 5.42 9.87
CA GLY A 39 -5.32 4.91 8.50
C GLY A 39 -5.33 3.37 8.47
N SER A 40 -4.50 2.74 9.31
CA SER A 40 -4.38 1.28 9.43
C SER A 40 -5.69 0.63 9.87
N GLU A 41 -6.33 1.15 10.91
CA GLU A 41 -7.65 0.68 11.36
C GLU A 41 -8.70 0.82 10.25
N ARG A 42 -8.68 1.95 9.53
CA ARG A 42 -9.61 2.19 8.43
C ARG A 42 -9.40 1.23 7.27
N ILE A 43 -8.16 1.00 6.84
CA ILE A 43 -7.83 0.05 5.76
C ILE A 43 -8.27 -1.37 6.16
N LYS A 44 -7.94 -1.80 7.37
CA LYS A 44 -8.39 -3.10 7.89
C LYS A 44 -9.91 -3.20 7.90
N ALA A 45 -10.63 -2.17 8.32
CA ALA A 45 -12.10 -2.17 8.32
C ALA A 45 -12.70 -2.20 6.89
N LEU A 46 -12.14 -1.44 5.95
CA LEU A 46 -12.63 -1.34 4.58
C LEU A 46 -12.46 -2.64 3.78
N PHE A 47 -11.43 -3.43 4.12
CA PHE A 47 -11.01 -4.61 3.38
C PHE A 47 -10.96 -5.89 4.23
N ALA A 48 -11.60 -5.90 5.40
CA ALA A 48 -11.61 -7.06 6.31
C ALA A 48 -12.06 -8.37 5.64
N ASN A 49 -12.97 -8.27 4.66
CA ASN A 49 -13.54 -9.41 3.95
C ASN A 49 -12.86 -9.69 2.60
N GLU A 50 -11.71 -9.05 2.32
CA GLU A 50 -11.00 -9.19 1.06
C GLU A 50 -9.66 -9.92 1.28
N PRO A 51 -9.61 -11.26 1.08
CA PRO A 51 -8.41 -12.06 1.38
C PRO A 51 -7.21 -11.73 0.49
N ARG A 52 -7.43 -11.03 -0.63
CA ARG A 52 -6.36 -10.60 -1.54
C ARG A 52 -5.67 -9.32 -1.06
N ILE A 53 -6.24 -8.64 -0.07
CA ILE A 53 -5.64 -7.43 0.52
C ILE A 53 -4.85 -7.80 1.77
N GLN A 54 -3.62 -7.31 1.80
CA GLN A 54 -2.78 -7.33 2.98
C GLN A 54 -2.45 -5.90 3.39
N HIS A 55 -2.31 -5.68 4.68
CA HIS A 55 -1.97 -4.37 5.22
C HIS A 55 -0.76 -4.45 6.15
N CYS A 56 0.21 -3.57 5.93
CA CYS A 56 1.35 -3.37 6.82
C CYS A 56 1.74 -1.89 6.88
N TYR A 57 2.48 -1.49 7.91
CA TYR A 57 3.06 -0.14 7.92
C TYR A 57 4.21 -0.05 6.91
N LEU A 58 4.38 1.10 6.28
CA LEU A 58 5.56 1.35 5.44
C LEU A 58 6.80 1.38 6.35
N PRO A 59 7.90 0.68 6.00
CA PRO A 59 9.17 0.86 6.72
C PRO A 59 9.64 2.31 6.63
N TYR A 60 10.43 2.75 7.60
CA TYR A 60 11.15 4.02 7.50
C TYR A 60 12.07 4.04 6.28
N ASP A 61 12.33 5.23 5.74
CA ASP A 61 13.14 5.47 4.53
C ASP A 61 14.64 5.24 4.77
N LEU A 62 14.97 3.99 5.10
CA LEU A 62 16.32 3.49 5.22
C LEU A 62 16.57 2.56 4.04
N PRO A 63 17.71 2.67 3.32
CA PRO A 63 17.96 1.90 2.10
C PRO A 63 17.79 0.38 2.28
N TRP A 64 18.21 -0.15 3.43
CA TRP A 64 18.06 -1.56 3.75
C TRP A 64 16.63 -1.97 4.11
N ALA A 65 15.82 -1.06 4.65
CA ALA A 65 14.45 -1.34 5.06
C ALA A 65 13.50 -1.29 3.85
N ALA A 66 13.67 -0.28 3.00
CA ALA A 66 12.96 -0.15 1.71
C ALA A 66 13.27 -1.35 0.80
N GLY A 67 14.55 -1.73 0.66
CA GLY A 67 14.95 -2.88 -0.15
C GLY A 67 14.35 -4.20 0.34
N ARG A 68 14.45 -4.49 1.66
CA ARG A 68 13.84 -5.70 2.24
C ARG A 68 12.32 -5.74 2.08
N PHE A 69 11.66 -4.59 2.13
CA PHE A 69 10.23 -4.51 1.88
C PHE A 69 9.87 -4.84 0.43
N LEU A 70 10.59 -4.27 -0.54
CA LEU A 70 10.38 -4.56 -1.96
C LEU A 70 10.75 -6.01 -2.31
N ASP A 71 11.82 -6.55 -1.72
CA ASP A 71 12.22 -7.95 -1.84
C ASP A 71 11.15 -8.91 -1.30
N HIS A 72 10.44 -8.52 -0.24
CA HIS A 72 9.39 -9.33 0.34
C HIS A 72 8.06 -9.20 -0.42
N VAL A 73 7.66 -7.98 -0.77
CA VAL A 73 6.37 -7.70 -1.41
C VAL A 73 6.38 -8.03 -2.90
N GLN A 74 7.55 -7.97 -3.55
CA GLN A 74 7.74 -8.18 -4.99
C GLN A 74 6.65 -7.50 -5.85
N PRO A 75 6.42 -6.18 -5.67
CA PRO A 75 5.32 -5.52 -6.35
C PRO A 75 5.62 -5.37 -7.85
N ARG A 76 4.70 -5.85 -8.69
CA ARG A 76 4.73 -5.59 -10.14
C ARG A 76 4.36 -4.15 -10.52
N LEU A 77 3.73 -3.43 -9.60
CA LEU A 77 3.26 -2.05 -9.73
C LEU A 77 3.15 -1.44 -8.33
N GLY A 78 3.74 -0.26 -8.14
CA GLY A 78 3.59 0.58 -6.95
C GLY A 78 2.76 1.81 -7.28
N ILE A 79 1.76 2.11 -6.46
CA ILE A 79 0.91 3.31 -6.56
C ILE A 79 1.07 4.08 -5.26
N ILE A 80 1.51 5.33 -5.34
CA ILE A 80 1.72 6.21 -4.19
C ILE A 80 0.71 7.36 -4.31
N MET A 81 -0.16 7.52 -3.31
CA MET A 81 -1.30 8.45 -3.35
C MET A 81 -0.94 9.94 -3.14
N GLU A 82 0.20 10.28 -2.53
CA GLU A 82 0.65 11.67 -2.34
C GLU A 82 2.19 11.85 -2.24
N THR A 83 2.63 13.11 -2.18
CA THR A 83 3.97 13.72 -2.42
C THR A 83 5.15 13.26 -1.56
N GLU A 84 5.01 12.21 -0.75
CA GLU A 84 6.15 11.62 -0.04
C GLU A 84 6.94 10.69 -0.99
N LEU A 85 7.52 11.31 -2.03
CA LEU A 85 8.52 10.69 -2.89
C LEU A 85 9.80 10.52 -2.10
N TRP A 86 9.86 9.45 -1.31
CA TRP A 86 11.08 9.04 -0.64
C TRP A 86 12.08 8.50 -1.68
N PRO A 87 13.27 9.11 -1.83
CA PRO A 87 14.20 8.77 -2.90
C PRO A 87 14.62 7.29 -2.87
N ASN A 88 14.72 6.68 -1.68
CA ASN A 88 15.08 5.26 -1.61
C ASN A 88 13.92 4.30 -1.94
N HIS A 89 12.68 4.76 -2.09
CA HIS A 89 11.58 3.92 -2.61
C HIS A 89 11.47 3.98 -4.15
N ILE A 90 12.14 4.95 -4.78
CA ILE A 90 12.09 5.21 -6.23
C ILE A 90 13.36 4.70 -6.93
N HIS A 91 14.50 4.69 -6.23
CA HIS A 91 15.81 4.33 -6.78
C HIS A 91 16.28 2.89 -6.45
N GLN A 92 15.45 2.05 -5.84
CA GLN A 92 15.77 0.63 -5.63
C GLN A 92 15.59 -0.19 -6.90
#